data_AF-A0A2R8F1G7-F1
#
_entry.id   AF-A0A2R8F1G7-F1
#
_cell.length_a   1.000
_cell.length_b   1.000
_cell.length_c   1.000
_cell.angle_alpha   90.00
_cell.angle_beta   90.00
_cell.angle_gamma   90.00
#
_symmetry.space_group_name_H-M   'P 1'
#
loop_
_entity.id
_entity.type
_entity.pdbx_description
1 polymer ?
#
loop_
_entity_poly.entity_id
_entity_poly.type
_entity_poly.pdbx_seq_one_letter_code
_entity_poly.pdbx_strand_id
1 'polypeptide(L)' 'MKNIYKLAIMLLNTAITAEKNKLIQQNSINDENVLAKEYSNIGSSFLRLKKYHEAIENFDIAIKYNPSYASEHIIVKE' A
#
# COMPACT_ATOMS: atom_id res chain seq x y z
N MET A 1 36.34 -0.26 -12.86
CA MET A 1 36.03 -1.45 -12.03
C MET A 1 35.04 -1.14 -10.89
N LYS A 2 35.30 -0.21 -9.94
CA LYS A 2 34.39 0.11 -8.81
C LYS A 2 32.94 0.51 -9.18
N ASN A 3 32.73 1.14 -10.33
CA ASN A 3 31.40 1.60 -10.76
C ASN A 3 30.48 0.47 -11.22
N ILE A 4 31.03 -0.60 -11.80
CA ILE A 4 30.26 -1.76 -12.27
C ILE A 4 29.69 -2.52 -11.07
N TYR A 5 30.47 -2.68 -10.00
CA TYR A 5 30.01 -3.30 -8.76
C TYR A 5 28.93 -2.47 -8.06
N LYS A 6 29.05 -1.13 -8.03
CA LYS A 6 28.01 -0.25 -7.49
C LYS A 6 26.69 -0.37 -8.27
N LEU A 7 26.75 -0.39 -9.60
CA LEU A 7 25.57 -0.54 -10.43
C LEU A 7 24.92 -1.92 -10.24
N ALA A 8 25.72 -2.99 -10.16
CA ALA A 8 25.22 -4.34 -9.90
C ALA A 8 24.50 -4.45 -8.54
N ILE A 9 25.07 -3.86 -7.48
CA ILE A 9 24.44 -3.82 -6.15
C ILE A 9 23.13 -3.01 -6.17
N MET A 10 23.10 -1.89 -6.90
CA MET A 10 21.90 -1.06 -7.04
C MET A 10 20.77 -1.82 -7.75
N LEU A 11 21.08 -2.49 -8.86
CA LEU A 11 20.13 -3.32 -9.62
C LEU A 11 19.61 -4.49 -8.76
N LEU A 12 20.51 -5.14 -8.02
CA LEU A 12 20.14 -6.21 -7.09
C LEU A 12 19.20 -5.70 -5.99
N ASN A 13 19.51 -4.56 -5.37
CA ASN A 13 18.66 -3.95 -4.35
C ASN A 13 17.27 -3.56 -4.90
N THR A 14 17.20 -3.07 -6.14
CA THR A 14 15.92 -2.76 -6.79
C THR A 14 15.10 -4.00 -7.13
N ALA A 15 15.74 -5.07 -7.60
CA ALA A 15 15.07 -6.34 -7.88
C ALA A 15 14.55 -6.99 -6.58
N ILE A 16 15.38 -7.00 -5.53
CA ILE A 16 14.98 -7.46 -4.19
C ILE A 16 13.80 -6.62 -3.67
N THR A 17 13.78 -5.30 -3.89
CA THR A 17 12.67 -4.44 -3.46
C THR A 17 11.39 -4.75 -4.22
N ALA A 18 11.46 -4.94 -5.54
CA ALA A 18 10.31 -5.30 -6.37
C ALA A 18 9.76 -6.69 -6.01
N GLU A 19 10.65 -7.66 -5.79
CA GLU A 19 10.30 -9.02 -5.41
C GLU A 19 9.78 -9.07 -3.98
N LYS A 20 10.36 -8.30 -3.05
CA LYS A 20 9.83 -8.10 -1.70
C LYS A 20 8.47 -7.44 -1.73
N ASN A 21 8.20 -6.46 -2.59
CA ASN A 21 6.86 -5.85 -2.71
C ASN A 21 5.83 -6.85 -3.25
N LYS A 22 6.23 -7.76 -4.15
CA LYS A 22 5.40 -8.88 -4.61
C LYS A 22 5.21 -9.94 -3.52
N LEU A 23 6.25 -10.24 -2.74
CA LEU A 23 6.24 -11.20 -1.63
C LEU A 23 5.49 -10.66 -0.40
N ILE A 24 5.57 -9.36 -0.12
CA ILE A 24 4.77 -8.63 0.89
C ILE A 24 3.28 -8.70 0.50
N GLN A 25 2.96 -8.66 -0.79
CA GLN A 25 1.59 -8.83 -1.29
C GLN A 25 1.12 -10.30 -1.29
N GLN A 26 2.02 -11.28 -1.42
CA GLN A 26 1.65 -12.71 -1.54
C GLN A 26 1.80 -13.53 -0.25
N ASN A 27 2.68 -13.16 0.69
CA ASN A 27 3.07 -14.00 1.82
C ASN A 27 2.77 -13.42 3.22
N SER A 28 2.10 -12.27 3.34
CA SER A 28 1.56 -11.84 4.63
C SER A 28 0.12 -12.32 4.78
N ILE A 29 -0.04 -13.51 5.34
CA ILE A 29 -1.14 -13.80 6.27
C ILE A 29 -0.87 -12.93 7.52
N ASN A 30 -1.03 -11.62 7.36
CA ASN A 30 -1.24 -10.69 8.45
C ASN A 30 -2.68 -10.25 8.24
N ASP A 31 -3.58 -10.82 9.02
CA ASP A 31 -5.04 -10.60 8.96
C ASP A 31 -5.39 -9.11 8.77
N GLU A 32 -4.64 -8.24 9.47
CA GLU A 32 -4.77 -6.78 9.43
C GLU A 32 -4.52 -6.17 8.03
N ASN A 33 -3.57 -6.66 7.24
CA ASN A 33 -3.30 -6.12 5.90
C ASN A 33 -4.39 -6.49 4.90
N VAL A 34 -4.97 -7.69 5.05
CA VAL A 34 -6.09 -8.14 4.23
C VAL A 34 -7.33 -7.32 4.57
N LEU A 35 -7.60 -7.12 5.87
CA LEU A 35 -8.69 -6.26 6.34
C LEU A 35 -8.53 -4.82 5.83
N ALA A 36 -7.33 -4.24 5.93
CA ALA A 36 -7.08 -2.89 5.41
C ALA A 36 -7.39 -2.77 3.91
N LYS A 37 -6.94 -3.75 3.12
CA LYS A 37 -7.21 -3.78 1.68
C LYS A 37 -8.69 -3.92 1.37
N GLU A 38 -9.40 -4.77 2.10
CA GLU A 38 -10.84 -4.99 1.91
C GLU A 38 -11.63 -3.70 2.19
N TYR A 39 -11.40 -3.06 3.33
CA TYR A 39 -12.04 -1.80 3.68
C TYR A 39 -11.71 -0.68 2.67
N SER A 40 -10.46 -0.63 2.15
CA SER A 40 -10.10 0.33 1.08
C SER A 40 -10.89 0.08 -0.23
N ASN A 41 -11.11 -1.18 -0.60
CA ASN A 41 -11.90 -1.53 -1.78
C ASN A 41 -13.39 -1.18 -1.60
N ILE A 42 -13.94 -1.40 -0.40
CA ILE A 42 -15.31 -1.01 -0.06
C ILE A 42 -15.45 0.51 -0.11
N GLY A 43 -14.52 1.25 0.50
CA GLY A 43 -14.50 2.71 0.46
C GLY A 43 -14.44 3.26 -0.97
N SER A 44 -13.61 2.65 -1.82
CA SER A 44 -13.53 2.97 -3.25
C SER A 44 -14.84 2.70 -3.99
N SER A 45 -15.55 1.64 -3.63
CA SER A 45 -16.86 1.32 -4.20
C SER A 45 -17.92 2.35 -3.81
N PHE A 46 -17.96 2.76 -2.53
CA PHE A 46 -18.83 3.84 -2.07
C PHE A 46 -18.50 5.18 -2.70
N LEU A 47 -17.22 5.48 -2.91
CA LEU A 47 -16.78 6.70 -3.61
C LEU A 47 -17.33 6.75 -5.04
N ARG A 48 -17.28 5.63 -5.77
CA ARG A 48 -17.86 5.51 -7.13
C ARG A 48 -19.38 5.69 -7.12
N LEU A 49 -20.04 5.26 -6.05
CA LEU A 49 -21.47 5.48 -5.82
C LEU A 49 -21.81 6.87 -5.28
N LYS A 50 -20.82 7.77 -5.14
CA LYS A 50 -20.95 9.12 -4.55
C LYS A 50 -21.47 9.12 -3.10
N LYS A 51 -21.28 7.99 -2.41
CA LYS A 51 -21.58 7.79 -0.99
C LYS A 51 -20.36 8.16 -0.16
N TYR A 52 -20.11 9.46 -0.07
CA TYR A 52 -18.84 9.98 0.45
C TYR A 52 -18.64 9.69 1.94
N HIS A 53 -19.71 9.70 2.74
CA HIS A 53 -19.61 9.44 4.17
C HIS A 53 -19.19 8.00 4.43
N GLU A 54 -19.88 7.03 3.80
CA GLU A 54 -19.54 5.62 3.90
C GLU A 54 -18.15 5.33 3.31
N ALA A 55 -17.75 6.04 2.25
CA ALA A 55 -16.41 5.92 1.70
C ALA A 55 -15.33 6.32 2.72
N ILE A 56 -15.49 7.47 3.37
CA ILE A 56 -14.56 7.98 4.38
C ILE A 56 -14.47 7.03 5.56
N GLU A 57 -15.60 6.55 6.09
CA GLU A 57 -15.60 5.59 7.21
C GLU A 57 -14.81 4.32 6.88
N ASN A 58 -14.97 3.79 5.65
CA ASN A 58 -14.24 2.61 5.22
C ASN A 58 -12.74 2.88 5.02
N PHE A 59 -12.36 4.06 4.53
CA PHE A 59 -10.95 4.46 4.45
C PHE A 59 -10.33 4.65 5.84
N ASP A 60 -11.04 5.20 6.81
CA ASP A 60 -10.58 5.33 8.19
C ASP A 60 -10.35 3.97 8.85
N ILE A 61 -11.23 2.99 8.59
CA ILE A 61 -11.05 1.62 9.06
C ILE A 61 -9.83 0.97 8.38
N ALA A 62 -9.65 1.18 7.08
CA ALA A 62 -8.47 0.67 6.36
C ALA A 62 -7.16 1.19 6.95
N ILE A 63 -7.12 2.49 7.27
CA ILE A 63 -5.99 3.16 7.92
C ILE A 63 -5.74 2.60 9.33
N LYS A 64 -6.81 2.30 10.09
CA LYS A 64 -6.70 1.70 11.42
C LYS A 64 -5.99 0.33 11.40
N TYR A 65 -6.28 -0.50 10.39
CA TYR A 65 -5.64 -1.81 10.24
C TYR A 65 -4.26 -1.74 9.61
N ASN A 66 -4.03 -0.80 8.68
CA ASN A 66 -2.71 -0.54 8.14
C ASN A 66 -2.52 0.96 7.87
N PRO A 67 -1.77 1.67 8.75
CA PRO A 67 -1.50 3.09 8.61
C PRO A 67 -0.77 3.48 7.31
N SER A 68 -0.17 2.54 6.57
CA SER A 68 0.46 2.85 5.27
C SER A 68 -0.54 3.37 4.25
N TYR A 69 -1.83 3.06 4.39
CA TYR A 69 -2.89 3.63 3.54
C TYR A 69 -3.11 5.12 3.82
N ALA A 70 -2.74 5.63 5.01
CA ALA A 70 -2.82 7.05 5.34
C ALA A 70 -1.78 7.86 4.56
N SER A 71 -0.59 7.27 4.34
CA SER A 71 0.48 7.85 3.54
C SER A 71 0.07 8.10 2.08
N GLU A 72 -0.99 7.45 1.60
CA GLU A 72 -1.52 7.63 0.25
C GLU A 72 -2.55 8.78 0.17
N HIS A 73 -3.17 9.16 1.29
CA HIS A 73 -4.14 10.26 1.37
C HIS A 73 -3.55 11.61 1.83
N ILE A 74 -2.44 11.61 2.56
CA ILE A 74 -1.86 12.86 3.14
C ILE A 74 -1.01 13.66 2.13
N ILE A 75 -0.60 13.09 0.98
CA ILE A 75 0.28 13.79 0.02
C ILE A 75 -0.46 14.86 -0.84
N VAL A 76 -1.78 15.03 -0.71
CA VAL A 76 -2.56 16.03 -1.48
C VAL A 76 -2.99 17.25 -0.67
N LYS A 77 -2.38 17.52 0.50
CA LYS A 77 -2.72 18.69 1.35
C LYS A 77 -1.57 19.65 1.66
N GLU A 78 -0.54 19.70 0.82
CA GLU A 78 0.41 20.84 0.80
C GLU A 78 0.37 21.57 -0.54
#